data_AF-A0A9X6PPH6-F1
#
_entry.id   AF-A0A9X6PPH6-F1
#
_cell.length_a   1.000
_cell.length_b   1.000
_cell.length_c   1.000
_cell.angle_alpha   90.00
_cell.angle_beta   90.00
_cell.angle_gamma   90.00
#
_symmetry.space_group_name_H-M   'P 1'
#
loop_
_entity.id
_entity.type
_entity.pdbx_description
1 polymer ?
#
loop_
_entity_poly.entity_id
_entity_poly.type
_entity_poly.pdbx_seq_one_letter_code
_entity_poly.pdbx_strand_id
1 'polypeptide(L)' 'MIWISLIVLAYFIILVPIQYNYIKMLKEKQKKMNVSQNELYDNMSYEESQVHYHYQSNVFTIPASLVASIIYKVKHAA' A
#
# COMPACT_ATOMS: atom_id res chain seq x y z
N MET A 1 11.93 -27.47 2.85
CA MET A 1 11.85 -26.20 2.10
C MET A 1 10.41 -25.76 1.78
N ILE A 2 9.46 -26.67 1.54
CA ILE A 2 8.05 -26.35 1.28
C ILE A 2 7.39 -25.52 2.40
N TRP A 3 7.66 -25.84 3.67
CA TRP A 3 7.12 -25.11 4.82
C TRP A 3 7.47 -23.61 4.85
N ILE A 4 8.70 -23.26 4.45
CA ILE A 4 9.13 -21.86 4.38
C ILE A 4 8.35 -21.12 3.29
N SER A 5 8.16 -21.77 2.13
CA SER A 5 7.37 -21.19 1.05
C SER A 5 5.92 -20.96 1.45
N LEU A 6 5.31 -21.88 2.20
CA LEU A 6 3.94 -21.73 2.70
C LEU A 6 3.82 -20.56 3.70
N ILE A 7 4.81 -20.38 4.57
CA ILE A 7 4.84 -19.26 5.53
C ILE A 7 4.96 -17.93 4.78
N VAL A 8 5.87 -17.82 3.80
CA VAL A 8 6.02 -16.61 2.98
C VAL A 8 4.75 -16.30 2.18
N LEU A 9 4.10 -17.33 1.63
CA LEU A 9 2.83 -17.18 0.90
C LEU A 9 1.70 -16.71 1.83
N ALA A 10 1.57 -17.30 3.02
CA ALA A 10 0.58 -16.86 4.01
C ALA A 10 0.80 -15.41 4.44
N TYR A 11 2.07 -15.03 4.69
CA TYR A 11 2.44 -13.66 4.99
C TYR A 11 2.03 -12.70 3.87
N PHE A 12 2.31 -13.06 2.61
CA PHE A 12 1.90 -12.27 1.45
C PHE A 12 0.38 -12.09 1.35
N ILE A 13 -0.39 -13.17 1.50
CA ILE A 13 -1.86 -13.14 1.44
C ILE A 13 -2.43 -12.19 2.50
N ILE A 14 -1.86 -12.17 3.71
CA ILE A 14 -2.28 -11.29 4.80
C ILE A 14 -1.88 -9.83 4.52
N LEU A 15 -0.72 -9.59 3.90
CA LEU A 15 -0.27 -8.24 3.58
C LEU A 15 -1.14 -7.55 2.54
N VAL A 16 -1.61 -8.26 1.51
CA VAL A 16 -2.42 -7.66 0.42
C VAL A 16 -3.62 -6.84 0.92
N PRO A 17 -4.51 -7.34 1.81
CA PRO A 17 -5.62 -6.53 2.33
C PRO A 17 -5.16 -5.36 3.19
N ILE A 18 -4.06 -5.49 3.93
CA ILE A 18 -3.48 -4.38 4.72
C ILE A 18 -3.02 -3.26 3.78
N GLN A 19 -2.27 -3.62 2.73
CA GLN A 19 -1.79 -2.69 1.71
C GLN A 19 -2.95 -2.02 0.96
N TYR A 20 -4.00 -2.78 0.65
CA TYR A 20 -5.20 -2.23 0.01
C TYR A 20 -5.87 -1.16 0.87
N ASN A 21 -6.03 -1.42 2.18
CA ASN A 21 -6.61 -0.44 3.10
C ASN A 21 -5.75 0.81 3.22
N TYR A 22 -4.42 0.65 3.24
CA TYR A 22 -3.49 1.78 3.25
C TYR A 22 -3.60 2.64 1.98
N ILE A 23 -3.63 2.01 0.80
CA ILE A 23 -3.83 2.72 -0.48
C ILE A 23 -5.18 3.45 -0.50
N LYS A 24 -6.24 2.79 -0.03
CA LYS A 24 -7.57 3.41 0.08
C LYS A 24 -7.53 4.64 0.97
N MET A 25 -6.92 4.56 2.15
CA MET A 25 -6.74 5.69 3.06
C MET A 25 -5.97 6.85 2.40
N LEU A 26 -4.88 6.56 1.68
CA LEU A 26 -4.12 7.58 0.96
C LEU A 26 -4.96 8.26 -0.13
N LYS A 27 -5.77 7.50 -0.88
CA LYS A 27 -6.66 8.04 -1.91
C LYS A 27 -7.80 8.86 -1.32
N GLU A 28 -8.32 8.49 -0.16
CA GLU A 28 -9.28 9.30 0.59
C GLU A 28 -8.65 10.60 1.10
N LYS A 29 -7.42 10.55 1.64
CA LYS A 29 -6.66 11.74 2.05
C LYS A 29 -6.39 12.65 0.85
N GLN A 30 -5.97 12.09 -0.28
CA GLN A 30 -5.79 12.79 -1.55
C GLN A 30 -7.07 13.53 -1.97
N LYS A 31 -8.23 12.84 -1.95
CA LYS A 31 -9.52 13.42 -2.32
C LYS A 31 -9.96 14.53 -1.37
N LYS A 32 -9.76 14.35 -0.05
CA LYS A 32 -10.11 15.34 0.98
C LYS A 32 -9.26 16.60 0.87
N MET A 33 -7.97 16.45 0.58
CA MET A 33 -7.05 17.57 0.42
C MET A 33 -7.12 18.21 -0.98
N ASN A 34 -7.78 17.55 -1.94
CA ASN A 34 -7.88 17.98 -3.34
C ASN A 34 -6.52 18.21 -4.01
N VAL A 35 -5.51 17.42 -3.63
CA VAL A 35 -4.13 17.53 -4.15
C VAL A 35 -3.79 16.42 -5.12
N SER A 36 -2.78 16.64 -5.95
CA SER A 36 -2.14 15.58 -6.73
C SER A 36 -1.45 14.56 -5.81
N GLN A 37 -1.11 13.39 -6.34
CA GLN A 37 -0.44 12.35 -5.56
C GLN A 37 0.98 12.76 -5.15
N ASN A 38 1.68 13.54 -5.97
CA ASN A 38 3.01 14.05 -5.65
C ASN A 38 2.92 15.07 -4.51
N GLU A 39 1.98 16.03 -4.62
CA GLU A 39 1.74 16.99 -3.54
C GLU A 39 1.29 16.31 -2.26
N LEU A 40 0.53 15.21 -2.32
CA LEU A 40 0.20 14.43 -1.13
C LEU A 40 1.46 13.92 -0.43
N TYR A 41 2.45 13.43 -1.19
CA TYR A 41 3.73 12.96 -0.64
C TYR A 41 4.59 14.11 -0.12
N ASP A 42 4.65 15.23 -0.84
CA ASP A 42 5.40 16.42 -0.42
C ASP A 42 4.82 17.04 0.86
N ASN A 43 3.50 16.90 1.07
CA ASN A 43 2.82 17.38 2.27
C ASN A 43 2.78 16.36 3.42
N MET A 44 3.39 15.17 3.29
CA MET A 44 3.47 14.23 4.41
C MET A 44 4.42 14.76 5.48
N SER A 45 4.03 14.63 6.75
CA SER A 45 4.97 14.88 7.84
C SER A 45 6.11 13.86 7.81
N TYR A 46 7.20 14.13 8.53
CA TYR A 46 8.31 13.18 8.67
C TYR A 46 7.83 11.82 9.20
N GLU A 47 6.96 11.81 10.22
CA GLU A 47 6.41 10.59 10.81
C GLU A 47 5.57 9.81 9.79
N GLU A 48 4.69 10.50 9.05
CA GLU A 48 3.85 9.88 8.03
C GLU A 48 4.68 9.31 6.88
N SER A 49 5.76 9.98 6.49
CA SER A 49 6.69 9.54 5.45
C SER A 49 7.41 8.25 5.85
N GLN A 50 7.84 8.14 7.12
CA GLN A 50 8.47 6.91 7.64
C GLN A 50 7.49 5.74 7.66
N VAL A 51 6.23 5.99 8.04
CA VAL A 51 5.16 4.99 7.97
C VAL A 51 4.90 4.60 6.52
N HIS A 52 4.81 5.57 5.59
CA HIS A 52 4.63 5.31 4.17
C HIS A 52 5.73 4.42 3.60
N TYR A 53 6.99 4.74 3.93
CA TYR A 53 8.14 3.95 3.54
C TYR A 53 8.04 2.52 4.05
N HIS A 54 7.69 2.32 5.33
CA HIS A 54 7.54 1.00 5.92
C HIS A 54 6.44 0.17 5.24
N TYR A 55 5.29 0.78 4.95
CA TYR A 55 4.17 0.08 4.34
C TYR A 55 4.39 -0.19 2.85
N GLN A 56 4.83 0.79 2.04
CA GLN A 56 4.85 0.66 0.58
C GLN A 56 6.24 0.55 -0.07
N SER A 57 7.33 0.93 0.62
CA SER A 57 8.68 0.98 0.03
C SER A 57 9.63 -0.10 0.58
N ASN A 58 9.14 -1.02 1.42
CA ASN A 58 9.92 -2.14 1.91
C ASN A 58 9.96 -3.28 0.89
N VAL A 59 11.15 -3.84 0.61
CA VAL A 59 11.34 -4.93 -0.37
C VAL A 59 10.41 -6.13 -0.14
N PHE A 60 10.05 -6.41 1.12
CA PHE A 60 9.15 -7.51 1.46
C PHE A 60 7.66 -7.18 1.24
N THR A 61 7.30 -5.89 1.22
CA THR A 61 5.90 -5.45 1.05
C THR A 61 5.59 -5.03 -0.38
N ILE A 62 6.58 -4.63 -1.19
CA ILE A 62 6.41 -4.19 -2.59
C ILE A 62 5.54 -5.15 -3.41
N PRO A 63 5.74 -6.49 -3.40
CA PRO A 63 4.88 -7.39 -4.16
C PRO A 63 3.41 -7.30 -3.73
N ALA A 64 3.14 -7.21 -2.43
CA ALA A 64 1.78 -7.12 -1.90
C ALA A 64 1.15 -5.76 -2.18
N SER A 65 1.93 -4.68 -2.08
CA SER A 65 1.51 -3.31 -2.43
C SER A 65 1.17 -3.19 -3.91
N LEU A 66 1.95 -3.82 -4.80
CA LEU A 66 1.64 -3.86 -6.24
C LEU A 66 0.30 -4.54 -6.50
N VAL A 67 0.07 -5.74 -5.95
CA VAL A 67 -1.19 -6.45 -6.11
C VAL A 67 -2.36 -5.65 -5.53
N ALA A 68 -2.19 -5.09 -4.34
CA ALA A 68 -3.20 -4.24 -3.72
C ALA A 68 -3.54 -3.00 -4.57
N SER A 69 -2.54 -2.37 -5.21
CA SER A 69 -2.75 -1.23 -6.10
C SER A 69 -3.55 -1.61 -7.35
N ILE A 70 -3.28 -2.79 -7.93
CA ILE A 70 -4.02 -3.32 -9.08
C ILE A 70 -5.47 -3.59 -8.67
N ILE A 71 -5.69 -4.29 -7.54
CA ILE A 71 -7.03 -4.57 -7.02
C ILE A 71 -7.80 -3.26 -6.79
N TYR A 72 -7.16 -2.27 -6.16
CA TYR A 72 -7.76 -0.95 -5.93
C TYR A 72 -8.15 -0.28 -7.25
N LYS A 73 -7.25 -0.26 -8.23
CA LYS A 73 -7.49 0.33 -9.54
C LYS A 73 -8.65 -0.37 -10.26
N VAL A 74 -8.68 -1.70 -10.29
CA VAL A 74 -9.75 -2.48 -10.94
C VAL A 74 -11.10 -2.19 -10.28
N LYS A 75 -11.16 -2.16 -8.95
CA LYS A 75 -12.41 -1.96 -8.20
C LYS A 75 -13.00 -0.55 -8.30
N HIS A 76 -12.17 0.46 -8.60
CA HIS A 76 -12.60 1.86 -8.69
C HIS A 76 -12.46 2.45 -10.12
N ALA A 77 -12.03 1.65 -11.09
CA ALA A 77 -12.06 1.99 -12.52
C ALA A 77 -13.38 1.56 -13.20
N ALA A 78 -14.20 0.75 -12.51
CA ALA A 78 -15.61 0.55 -12.80
C ALA A 78 -16.44 1.61 -12.06
#